data_AF-A0A0F9NI24-F1
#
_entry.id   AF-A0A0F9NI24-F1
#
_cell.length_a   1.000
_cell.length_b   1.000
_cell.length_c   1.000
_cell.angle_alpha   90.00
_cell.angle_beta   90.00
_cell.angle_gamma   90.00
#
_symmetry.space_group_name_H-M   'P 1'
#
loop_
_entity.id
_entity.type
_entity.pdbx_description
1 polymer ?
#
loop_
_entity_poly.entity_id
_entity_poly.type
_entity_poly.pdbx_seq_one_letter_code
_entity_poly.pdbx_strand_id
1 'polypeptide(L)'
;MNQAERLAKQGADYVRGMAATVHHLWGKMCEDVGIPTDSSFVDADLLATSKYHIFYQKALAQYWEAKHTYQGGNGGYVGLQIVNGRAR
;
A
#
# COMPACT_ATOMS: atom_id res chain seq x y z
N MET A 1 -13.33 4.41 22.51
CA MET A 1 -12.82 3.70 21.33
C MET A 1 -12.54 2.26 21.75
N ASN A 2 -13.28 1.30 21.21
CA ASN A 2 -13.11 -0.11 21.52
C ASN A 2 -11.85 -0.68 20.80
N GLN A 3 -11.41 -1.88 21.18
CA GLN A 3 -10.18 -2.48 20.64
C GLN A 3 -10.27 -2.71 19.12
N ALA A 4 -11.45 -3.03 18.61
CA ALA A 4 -11.73 -3.19 17.19
C ALA A 4 -11.52 -1.87 16.41
N GLU A 5 -12.05 -0.75 16.90
CA GLU A 5 -11.88 0.59 16.31
C GLU A 5 -10.41 1.05 16.34
N ARG A 6 -9.65 0.67 17.37
CA ARG A 6 -8.20 0.93 17.44
C ARG A 6 -7.43 0.20 16.36
N LEU A 7 -7.65 -1.12 16.23
CA LEU A 7 -7.01 -1.95 15.21
C LEU A 7 -7.38 -1.49 13.80
N ALA A 8 -8.66 -1.11 13.63
CA ALA A 8 -9.19 -0.56 12.41
C ALA A 8 -8.46 0.72 11.98
N LYS A 9 -8.32 1.67 12.91
CA LYS A 9 -7.60 2.92 12.68
C LYS A 9 -6.12 2.67 12.39
N GLN A 10 -5.47 1.79 13.15
CA GLN A 10 -4.07 1.43 12.94
C GLN A 10 -3.83 0.79 11.57
N GLY A 11 -4.71 -0.10 11.12
CA GLY A 11 -4.65 -0.68 9.78
C GLY A 11 -4.79 0.38 8.69
N ALA A 12 -5.74 1.30 8.84
CA ALA A 12 -5.93 2.41 7.91
C ALA A 12 -4.71 3.36 7.86
N ASP A 13 -4.14 3.70 9.03
CA ASP A 13 -2.96 4.54 9.14
C ASP A 13 -1.72 3.85 8.53
N TYR A 14 -1.57 2.53 8.73
CA TYR A 14 -0.52 1.72 8.12
C TYR A 14 -0.62 1.70 6.59
N VAL A 15 -1.81 1.42 6.04
CA VAL A 15 -2.03 1.43 4.58
C VAL A 15 -1.75 2.82 4.00
N ARG A 16 -2.13 3.90 4.70
CA ARG A 16 -1.83 5.27 4.28
C ARG A 16 -0.32 5.56 4.28
N GLY A 17 0.39 5.10 5.30
CA GLY A 17 1.86 5.20 5.37
C GLY A 17 2.53 4.49 4.19
N MET A 18 2.09 3.27 3.88
CA MET A 18 2.59 2.52 2.73
C MET A 18 2.29 3.21 1.40
N ALA A 19 1.09 3.75 1.22
CA ALA A 19 0.75 4.52 0.03
C ALA A 19 1.69 5.72 -0.17
N ALA A 20 2.01 6.44 0.91
CA ALA A 20 2.97 7.55 0.86
C ALA A 20 4.39 7.08 0.49
N THR A 21 4.83 5.95 1.03
CA THR A 21 6.14 5.35 0.66
C THR A 21 6.18 4.95 -0.81
N VAL A 22 5.13 4.30 -1.32
CA VAL A 22 5.03 3.92 -2.75
C VAL A 22 5.07 5.16 -3.64
N HIS A 23 4.33 6.21 -3.29
CA HIS A 23 4.32 7.47 -4.04
C HIS A 23 5.69 8.17 -4.02
N HIS A 24 6.38 8.16 -2.87
CA HIS A 24 7.72 8.71 -2.77
C HIS A 24 8.73 7.96 -3.64
N LEU A 25 8.71 6.61 -3.61
CA LEU A 25 9.58 5.77 -4.41
C LEU A 25 9.30 5.91 -5.91
N TRP A 26 8.02 6.05 -6.30
CA TRP A 26 7.64 6.39 -7.67
C TRP A 26 8.28 7.69 -8.12
N GLY A 27 8.15 8.76 -7.30
CA GLY A 27 8.77 10.05 -7.57
C GLY A 27 10.28 9.94 -7.79
N LYS A 28 10.97 9.21 -6.91
CA LYS A 28 12.42 8.96 -7.04
C LYS A 28 12.79 8.12 -8.24
N MET A 29 11.97 7.15 -8.61
CA MET A 29 12.19 6.32 -9.79
C MET A 29 12.07 7.15 -11.07
N CYS A 30 11.01 7.95 -11.18
CA CYS A 30 10.79 8.89 -12.28
C CYS A 30 11.90 9.94 -12.41
N GLU A 31 12.33 10.55 -11.31
CA GLU A 31 13.46 11.48 -11.26
C GLU A 31 14.76 10.84 -11.79
N ASP A 32 15.01 9.57 -11.43
CA ASP A 32 16.23 8.84 -11.78
C ASP A 32 16.30 8.50 -13.28
N VAL A 33 15.16 8.20 -13.91
CA VAL A 33 15.08 7.89 -15.35
C VAL A 33 14.68 9.09 -16.23
N GLY A 34 14.44 10.25 -15.63
CA GLY A 34 14.11 11.49 -16.35
C GLY A 34 12.68 11.55 -16.91
N ILE A 35 11.72 10.84 -16.29
CA ILE A 35 10.32 10.84 -16.69
C ILE A 35 9.51 11.75 -15.75
N PRO A 36 8.53 12.53 -16.26
CA PRO A 36 7.60 13.26 -15.40
C PRO A 36 6.80 12.31 -14.49
N THR A 37 6.69 12.65 -13.21
CA THR A 37 5.98 11.83 -12.20
C THR A 37 4.49 11.68 -12.45
N ASP A 38 3.91 12.62 -13.20
CA ASP A 38 2.52 12.70 -13.64
C ASP A 38 2.27 12.01 -14.99
N SER A 39 3.29 11.41 -15.60
CA SER A 39 3.13 10.71 -16.88
C SER A 39 2.21 9.50 -16.73
N SER A 40 1.17 9.46 -17.56
CA SER A 40 0.25 8.30 -17.66
C SER A 40 0.83 7.15 -18.47
N PHE A 41 1.85 7.43 -19.30
CA PHE A 41 2.56 6.43 -20.09
C PHE A 41 4.00 6.36 -19.61
N VAL A 42 4.40 5.17 -19.18
CA VAL A 42 5.74 4.93 -18.68
C VAL A 42 6.28 3.66 -19.29
N ASP A 43 7.45 3.77 -19.89
CA ASP A 43 8.17 2.62 -20.43
C ASP A 43 8.68 1.77 -19.26
N ALA A 44 8.15 0.55 -19.15
CA ALA A 44 8.48 -0.37 -18.07
C ALA A 44 9.94 -0.81 -18.10
N ASP A 45 10.53 -0.93 -19.30
CA ASP A 45 11.92 -1.33 -19.46
C ASP A 45 12.84 -0.19 -19.02
N LEU A 46 12.49 1.06 -19.34
CA LEU A 46 13.21 2.24 -18.85
C LEU A 46 13.12 2.35 -17.32
N LEU A 47 11.94 2.16 -16.72
CA LEU A 47 11.79 2.17 -15.26
C LEU A 47 12.61 1.09 -14.56
N ALA A 48 12.77 -0.08 -15.19
CA ALA A 48 13.56 -1.18 -14.65
C ALA A 48 15.06 -0.83 -14.54
N THR A 49 15.54 0.17 -15.29
CA THR A 49 16.91 0.67 -15.17
C THR A 49 17.15 1.54 -13.92
N SER A 50 16.08 2.03 -13.27
CA SER A 50 16.23 2.86 -12.07
C SER A 50 16.79 2.07 -10.90
N LYS A 51 17.70 2.69 -10.14
CA LYS A 51 18.21 2.11 -8.88
C LYS A 51 17.12 1.91 -7.81
N TYR A 52 15.99 2.61 -7.95
CA TYR A 52 14.85 2.50 -7.03
C TYR A 52 13.84 1.43 -7.43
N HIS A 53 13.97 0.81 -8.61
CA HIS A 53 12.98 -0.11 -9.16
C HIS A 53 12.64 -1.27 -8.21
N ILE A 54 13.67 -1.95 -7.68
CA ILE A 54 13.47 -3.09 -6.76
C ILE A 54 12.77 -2.66 -5.47
N PHE A 55 13.11 -1.48 -4.93
CA PHE A 55 12.49 -0.96 -3.72
C PHE A 55 11.03 -0.59 -3.97
N TYR A 56 10.75 0.06 -5.11
CA TYR A 56 9.40 0.38 -5.54
C TYR A 56 8.55 -0.88 -5.68
N GLN A 57 9.03 -1.90 -6.38
CA GLN A 57 8.31 -3.17 -6.56
C GLN A 57 7.98 -3.85 -5.22
N LYS A 58 8.95 -3.89 -4.29
CA LYS A 58 8.74 -4.45 -2.96
C LYS A 58 7.71 -3.64 -2.15
N ALA A 59 7.83 -2.32 -2.15
CA ALA A 59 6.88 -1.44 -1.45
C ALA A 59 5.47 -1.54 -2.04
N LEU A 60 5.35 -1.66 -3.36
CA LEU A 60 4.09 -1.82 -4.06
C LEU A 60 3.43 -3.16 -3.70
N ALA A 61 4.20 -4.25 -3.69
CA ALA A 61 3.70 -5.57 -3.27
C ALA A 61 3.18 -5.55 -1.82
N GLN A 62 3.94 -4.97 -0.90
CA GLN A 62 3.54 -4.83 0.51
C GLN A 62 2.30 -3.93 0.67
N TYR A 63 2.21 -2.85 -0.09
CA TYR A 63 1.02 -1.99 -0.08
C TYR A 63 -0.23 -2.74 -0.52
N TRP A 64 -0.14 -3.56 -1.58
CA TRP A 64 -1.26 -4.38 -2.03
C TRP A 64 -1.66 -5.45 -1.01
N GLU A 65 -0.68 -6.10 -0.38
CA GLU A 65 -0.92 -7.05 0.70
C GLU A 65 -1.60 -6.39 1.91
N ALA A 66 -1.11 -5.22 2.33
CA ALA A 66 -1.70 -4.43 3.39
C ALA A 66 -3.12 -3.98 3.03
N LYS A 67 -3.33 -3.51 1.80
CA LYS A 67 -4.66 -3.13 1.31
C LYS A 67 -5.61 -4.31 1.29
N HIS A 68 -5.16 -5.49 0.88
CA HIS A 68 -5.99 -6.70 0.92
C HIS A 68 -6.32 -7.09 2.36
N THR A 69 -5.34 -7.04 3.26
CA THR A 69 -5.49 -7.43 4.68
C THR A 69 -6.38 -6.48 5.48
N TYR A 70 -6.29 -5.17 5.20
CA TYR A 70 -6.96 -4.14 6.00
C TYR A 70 -8.13 -3.45 5.28
N GLN A 71 -8.27 -3.58 3.95
CA GLN A 71 -9.33 -2.92 3.16
C GLN A 71 -10.14 -3.88 2.25
N GLY A 72 -9.76 -5.16 2.07
CA GLY A 72 -10.36 -6.07 1.09
C GLY A 72 -11.27 -7.16 1.66
N GLY A 73 -12.59 -6.94 1.61
CA GLY A 73 -13.63 -8.00 1.62
C GLY A 73 -14.80 -7.79 2.58
N ASN A 74 -15.89 -7.14 2.13
CA ASN A 74 -17.19 -7.06 2.82
C ASN A 74 -17.19 -6.52 4.27
N GLY A 75 -16.73 -5.28 4.48
CA GLY A 75 -17.00 -4.56 5.74
C GLY A 75 -16.41 -5.19 7.02
N GLY A 76 -15.53 -6.17 6.90
CA GLY A 76 -14.90 -6.86 8.02
C GLY A 76 -13.39 -6.76 7.90
N TYR A 77 -12.77 -6.10 8.87
CA TYR A 77 -11.34 -6.21 9.14
C TYR A 77 -10.98 -7.70 9.25
N VAL A 78 -9.89 -8.15 8.65
CA VAL A 78 -9.49 -9.58 8.63
C VAL A 78 -9.05 -10.11 10.02
N GLY A 79 -9.12 -9.30 11.08
CA GLY A 79 -9.08 -9.74 12.48
C GLY A 79 -10.45 -9.83 13.18
N LEU A 80 -11.54 -9.52 12.47
CA LEU A 80 -12.92 -9.52 12.95
C LEU A 80 -13.73 -10.48 12.06
N GLN A 81 -13.48 -11.79 12.22
CA GLN A 81 -14.59 -12.73 12.12
C GLN A 81 -15.53 -12.44 13.30
N ILE A 82 -16.41 -11.45 13.16
CA ILE A 82 -17.60 -11.38 14.00
C ILE A 82 -18.51 -12.51 13.53
N VAL A 83 -18.25 -13.72 14.02
CA VAL A 83 -19.25 -14.79 14.01
C VAL A 83 -20.18 -14.48 15.17
N ASN A 84 -21.35 -13.90 14.89
CA ASN A 84 -22.47 -13.81 15.82
C ASN A 84 -22.13 -13.32 17.25
N GLY A 85 -21.60 -12.11 17.38
CA GLY A 85 -21.63 -11.37 18.65
C GLY A 85 -20.76 -11.90 19.80
N ARG A 86 -19.77 -12.77 19.55
CA ARG A 86 -18.73 -13.10 20.53
C ARG A 86 -17.34 -13.05 19.90
N ALA A 87 -16.55 -12.06 20.32
CA ALA A 87 -15.13 -12.00 19.99
C ALA A 87 -14.39 -13.18 20.64
N ARG A 88 -13.58 -13.89 19.88
CA ARG A 88 -12.41 -14.62 20.36
C ARG A 88 -11.17 -13.94 19.81
#